data_AF-A0A842TXC5-F1
#
_entry.id   AF-A0A842TXC5-F1
#
_cell.length_a   1.000
_cell.length_b   1.000
_cell.length_c   1.000
_cell.angle_alpha   90.00
_cell.angle_beta   90.00
_cell.angle_gamma   90.00
#
_symmetry.space_group_name_H-M   'P 1'
#
loop_
_entity.id
_entity.type
_entity.pdbx_description
1 polymer ?
#
loop_
_entity_poly.entity_id
_entity_poly.type
_entity_poly.pdbx_seq_one_letter_code
_entity_poly.pdbx_strand_id
1 'polypeptide(L)'
;MDIYCSRCGEPWDIDTVLRESPEEFERMQSLITRCPACPEDPKQISEKAKKRRAFLHVLSDVMGDDIDDFASECENLENSGILDD
;
A
#
# COMPACT_ATOMS: atom_id res chain seq x y z
N MET A 1 -4.43 -10.68 -3.17
CA MET A 1 -4.66 -9.76 -2.03
C MET A 1 -3.87 -8.51 -2.37
N ASP A 2 -4.44 -7.34 -2.16
CA ASP A 2 -3.83 -6.10 -2.62
C ASP A 2 -3.10 -5.36 -1.49
N ILE A 3 -1.96 -4.77 -1.83
CA ILE A 3 -1.25 -3.81 -1.01
C ILE A 3 -1.16 -2.47 -1.73
N TYR A 4 -1.15 -1.40 -0.95
CA TYR A 4 -1.31 -0.05 -1.48
C TYR A 4 0.00 0.72 -1.46
N CYS A 5 0.28 1.42 -2.57
CA CYS A 5 1.38 2.37 -2.58
C CYS A 5 1.07 3.54 -1.64
N SER A 6 1.90 3.73 -0.61
CA SER A 6 1.76 4.86 0.33
C SER A 6 1.93 6.23 -0.34
N ARG A 7 2.55 6.29 -1.52
CA ARG A 7 2.80 7.53 -2.26
C ARG A 7 1.66 7.93 -3.19
N CYS A 8 1.17 7.03 -4.04
CA CYS A 8 0.13 7.35 -5.03
C CYS A 8 -1.24 6.73 -4.73
N GLY A 9 -1.31 5.76 -3.81
CA GLY A 9 -2.55 5.07 -3.44
C GLY A 9 -2.96 3.95 -4.41
N GLU A 10 -2.17 3.65 -5.44
CA GLU A 10 -2.47 2.56 -6.37
C GLU A 10 -2.40 1.19 -5.66
N PRO A 11 -3.40 0.31 -5.87
CA PRO A 11 -3.36 -1.08 -5.44
C PRO A 11 -2.39 -1.90 -6.30
N TRP A 12 -1.72 -2.86 -5.67
CA TRP A 12 -0.87 -3.83 -6.33
C TRP A 12 -1.10 -5.21 -5.73
N ASP A 13 -1.21 -6.22 -6.59
CA ASP A 13 -1.27 -7.60 -6.12
C ASP A 13 0.08 -8.01 -5.50
N ILE A 14 0.02 -8.71 -4.37
CA ILE A 14 1.20 -9.17 -3.64
C ILE A 14 2.13 -10.03 -4.52
N ASP A 15 1.59 -10.91 -5.36
CA ASP A 15 2.43 -11.80 -6.17
C ASP A 15 3.22 -10.99 -7.20
N THR A 16 2.64 -9.92 -7.75
CA THR A 16 3.38 -8.98 -8.61
C THR A 16 4.54 -8.32 -7.87
N VAL A 17 4.28 -7.86 -6.64
CA VAL A 17 5.26 -7.14 -5.81
C VAL A 17 6.38 -8.04 -5.28
N LEU A 18 6.10 -9.33 -5.03
CA LEU A 18 7.07 -10.25 -4.45
C LEU A 18 7.79 -11.14 -5.47
N ARG A 19 7.13 -11.47 -6.60
CA ARG A 19 7.58 -12.54 -7.49
C ARG A 19 7.78 -12.07 -8.93
N GLU A 20 6.85 -11.29 -9.47
CA GLU A 20 6.86 -10.97 -10.89
C GLU A 20 7.84 -9.85 -11.23
N SER A 21 7.76 -8.72 -10.51
CA SER A 21 8.59 -7.53 -10.76
C SER A 21 9.03 -6.85 -9.46
N PRO A 22 9.61 -7.56 -8.47
CA PRO A 22 9.94 -7.00 -7.16
C PRO A 22 10.90 -5.81 -7.20
N GLU A 23 11.77 -5.74 -8.22
CA GLU A 23 12.75 -4.67 -8.43
C GLU A 23 12.14 -3.35 -8.88
N GLU A 24 10.91 -3.34 -9.38
CA GLU A 24 10.22 -2.12 -9.82
C GLU A 24 9.61 -1.34 -8.65
N PHE A 25 9.59 -1.94 -7.45
CA PHE A 25 8.98 -1.37 -6.25
C PHE A 25 10.05 -0.94 -5.25
N GLU A 26 9.96 0.30 -4.79
CA GLU A 26 10.65 0.72 -3.58
C GLU A 26 9.77 0.35 -2.39
N ARG A 27 10.34 -0.44 -1.47
CA ARG A 27 9.65 -0.91 -0.27
C ARG A 27 10.45 -0.62 0.98
N MET A 28 9.73 -0.41 2.06
CA MET A 28 10.26 -0.38 3.41
C MET A 28 9.38 -1.28 4.23
N GLN A 29 9.93 -2.42 4.67
CA GLN A 29 9.15 -3.49 5.29
C GLN A 29 8.02 -3.97 4.35
N SER A 30 6.81 -4.19 4.88
CA SER A 30 5.61 -4.51 4.10
C SER A 30 5.04 -3.34 3.28
N LEU A 31 5.53 -2.10 3.50
CA LEU A 31 5.02 -0.91 2.83
C LEU A 31 5.67 -0.65 1.46
N ILE A 32 4.84 -0.43 0.44
CA ILE A 32 5.30 0.17 -0.82
C ILE A 32 5.47 1.68 -0.63
N THR A 33 6.71 2.15 -0.67
CA THR A 33 7.05 3.59 -0.59
C THR A 33 7.02 4.26 -1.96
N ARG A 34 7.24 3.49 -3.03
CA ARG A 34 7.06 3.93 -4.41
C ARG A 34 6.81 2.75 -5.36
N CYS A 35 5.81 2.87 -6.22
CA CYS A 35 5.50 1.89 -7.26
C CYS A 35 5.91 2.41 -8.66
N PRO A 36 5.97 1.54 -9.70
CA PRO A 36 6.33 1.97 -11.06
C PRO A 36 5.32 2.94 -11.69
N ALA A 37 4.05 2.90 -11.27
CA ALA A 37 3.01 3.83 -11.72
C ALA A 37 3.00 5.18 -10.97
N CYS A 38 3.90 5.40 -10.00
CA CYS A 38 3.92 6.64 -9.22
C CYS A 38 4.22 7.85 -10.12
N PRO A 39 3.38 8.89 -10.12
CA PRO A 39 3.68 10.12 -10.85
C PRO A 39 4.90 10.83 -10.25
N GLU A 40 5.63 11.56 -11.10
CA GLU A 40 6.75 12.39 -10.65
C GLU A 40 6.30 13.43 -9.61
N ASP A 41 5.13 14.06 -9.83
CA ASP A 41 4.47 14.95 -8.86
C ASP A 41 3.33 14.22 -8.11
N PRO A 42 3.46 13.95 -6.80
CA PRO A 42 2.46 13.24 -6.02
C PRO A 42 1.23 14.09 -5.64
N LYS A 43 1.03 15.30 -6.20
CA LYS A 43 0.00 16.25 -5.72
C LYS A 43 -1.47 15.93 -6.02
N GLN A 44 -1.79 14.80 -6.67
CA GLN A 44 -3.18 14.42 -6.99
C GLN A 44 -3.62 13.12 -6.30
N ILE A 45 -3.19 12.89 -5.07
CA ILE A 45 -3.70 11.76 -4.29
C ILE A 45 -5.09 12.09 -3.74
N SER A 46 -6.05 11.19 -3.91
CA SER A 46 -7.39 11.32 -3.36
C SER A 46 -7.37 11.44 -1.83
N GLU A 47 -8.37 12.08 -1.22
CA GLU A 47 -8.50 12.12 0.25
C GLU A 47 -8.56 10.71 0.86
N LYS A 48 -9.19 9.76 0.15
CA LYS A 48 -9.20 8.33 0.49
C LYS A 48 -7.79 7.77 0.59
N ALA A 49 -6.93 8.06 -0.39
CA ALA A 49 -5.55 7.61 -0.40
C ALA A 49 -4.69 8.28 0.68
N LYS A 50 -4.98 9.54 1.05
CA LYS A 50 -4.30 10.20 2.18
C LYS A 50 -4.63 9.57 3.53
N LYS A 51 -5.91 9.27 3.79
CA LYS A 51 -6.35 8.55 5.00
C LYS A 51 -5.73 7.15 5.05
N ARG A 52 -5.78 6.41 3.93
CA ARG A 52 -5.12 5.11 3.76
C ARG A 52 -3.64 5.18 4.10
N ARG A 53 -2.92 6.16 3.56
CA ARG A 53 -1.48 6.33 3.79
C ARG A 53 -1.12 6.34 5.27
N ALA A 54 -1.82 7.12 6.09
CA ALA A 54 -1.52 7.20 7.52
C ALA A 54 -1.66 5.84 8.21
N PHE A 55 -2.71 5.08 7.85
CA PHE A 55 -2.93 3.74 8.36
C PHE A 55 -1.86 2.75 7.88
N LEU A 56 -1.54 2.75 6.58
CA LEU A 56 -0.55 1.85 5.99
C LEU A 56 0.83 2.01 6.65
N HIS A 57 1.24 3.23 7.00
CA HIS A 57 2.47 3.45 7.76
C HIS A 57 2.43 2.81 9.15
N VAL A 58 1.35 3.03 9.90
CA VAL A 58 1.18 2.44 11.25
C VAL A 58 1.13 0.92 11.18
N LEU A 59 0.37 0.38 10.22
CA LEU A 59 0.25 -1.06 10.02
C LEU A 59 1.60 -1.69 9.66
N SER A 60 2.37 -1.05 8.76
CA SER A 60 3.71 -1.52 8.40
C SER A 60 4.64 -1.54 9.60
N ASP A 61 4.64 -0.49 10.43
CA ASP A 61 5.50 -0.44 11.62
C ASP A 61 5.16 -1.54 12.63
N VAL A 62 3.88 -1.96 12.69
CA VAL A 62 3.42 -3.04 13.56
C VAL A 62 3.74 -4.42 12.98
N MET A 63 3.50 -4.62 11.69
CA MET A 63 3.63 -5.92 11.01
C MET A 63 5.07 -6.21 10.55
N GLY A 64 5.90 -5.18 10.40
CA GLY A 64 7.26 -5.34 9.88
C GLY A 64 7.23 -5.91 8.45
N ASP A 65 8.09 -6.89 8.19
CA ASP A 65 8.31 -7.46 6.86
C ASP A 65 7.23 -8.49 6.44
N ASP A 66 6.29 -8.83 7.34
CA ASP A 66 5.22 -9.81 7.09
C ASP A 66 4.13 -9.23 6.17
N ILE A 67 4.39 -9.33 4.87
CA ILE A 67 3.55 -8.74 3.82
C ILE A 67 2.21 -9.46 3.61
N ASP A 68 2.15 -10.76 3.89
CA ASP A 68 0.93 -11.55 3.74
C ASP A 68 -0.13 -11.09 4.76
N ASP A 69 0.27 -10.95 6.04
CA ASP A 69 -0.58 -10.45 7.10
C ASP A 69 -0.93 -8.97 6.88
N PHE A 70 0.05 -8.16 6.46
CA PHE A 70 -0.19 -6.76 6.10
C PHE A 70 -1.27 -6.59 5.01
N ALA A 71 -1.25 -7.44 3.98
CA ALA A 71 -2.21 -7.37 2.90
C ALA A 71 -3.60 -7.86 3.30
N SER A 72 -3.68 -8.88 4.15
CA SER A 72 -4.96 -9.31 4.73
C SER A 72 -5.61 -8.18 5.53
N GLU A 73 -4.83 -7.42 6.30
CA GLU A 73 -5.32 -6.25 7.03
C GLU A 73 -5.69 -5.07 6.13
N CYS A 74 -4.99 -4.89 5.01
CA CYS A 74 -5.37 -3.91 3.98
C CYS A 74 -6.76 -4.22 3.41
N GLU A 75 -7.01 -5.48 3.04
CA GLU A 75 -8.31 -5.93 2.53
C GLU A 75 -9.42 -5.79 3.58
N ASN A 76 -9.14 -6.15 4.84
CA ASN A 76 -10.07 -5.95 5.96
C ASN A 76 -10.46 -4.47 6.12
N LEU A 77 -9.49 -3.57 6.03
CA LEU A 77 -9.71 -2.14 6.15
C LEU A 77 -10.57 -1.59 5.00
N GLU A 78 -10.38 -2.07 3.78
CA GLU A 78 -11.24 -1.71 2.65
C GLU A 78 -12.66 -2.19 2.82
N ASN A 79 -12.84 -3.44 3.25
CA ASN A 79 -14.15 -4.03 3.47
C ASN A 79 -14.89 -3.44 4.67
N SER A 80 -14.17 -2.84 5.63
CA SER A 80 -14.77 -2.22 6.82
C SER A 80 -15.53 -0.91 6.52
N GLY A 81 -15.34 -0.31 5.34
CA GLY A 81 -15.93 0.98 4.98
C GLY A 81 -15.41 2.17 5.80
N ILE A 82 -14.44 1.98 6.71
CA ILE A 82 -13.83 3.05 7.53
C ILE A 82 -13.15 4.13 6.66
N LEU A 83 -12.84 3.76 5.41
CA LEU A 83 -12.19 4.62 4.42
C LEU A 83 -13.15 5.12 3.33
N ASP A 84 -14.43 4.75 3.40
CA ASP A 84 -15.47 5.27 2.53
C ASP A 84 -16.07 6.52 3.22
N ASP A 85 -15.75 7.70 2.66
CA ASP A 85 -16.03 9.08 3.12
C ASP A 85 -15.06 9.71 4.16
#